data_AF-A0A6I3UC37-F1
#
_entry.id   AF-A0A6I3UC37-F1
#
_cell.length_a   1.000
_cell.length_b   1.000
_cell.length_c   1.000
_cell.angle_alpha   90.00
_cell.angle_beta   90.00
_cell.angle_gamma   90.00
#
_symmetry.space_group_name_H-M   'P 1'
#
loop_
_entity.id
_entity.type
_entity.pdbx_description
1 polymer ?
#
loop_
_entity_poly.entity_id
_entity_poly.type
_entity_poly.pdbx_seq_one_letter_code
_entity_poly.pdbx_strand_id
1 'polypeptide(L)' 'TPLVEKRLNGLVERIVTEIHSRFPKGVKIYEIQNIVEHELLEAKEYALAEEYITYRTQRDVERSKATDINFSIHKLLD' A
#
# COMPACT_ATOMS: atom_id res chain seq x y z
N THR A 1 17.41 -1.39 14.87
CA THR A 1 18.82 -1.81 14.89
C THR A 1 19.31 -1.95 13.46
N PRO A 2 20.62 -1.82 13.18
CA PRO A 2 21.17 -1.84 11.82
C PRO A 2 20.80 -3.08 10.98
N LEU A 3 20.56 -4.22 11.64
CA LEU A 3 20.13 -5.45 10.99
C LEU A 3 18.71 -5.37 10.41
N VAL A 4 17.78 -4.72 11.13
CA VAL A 4 16.40 -4.52 10.67
C VAL A 4 16.35 -3.61 9.46
N GLU A 5 17.13 -2.53 9.48
CA GLU A 5 17.23 -1.57 8.38
C GLU A 5 17.78 -2.23 7.10
N LYS A 6 18.84 -3.04 7.22
CA LYS A 6 19.39 -3.79 6.09
C LYS A 6 18.37 -4.77 5.48
N ARG A 7 17.57 -5.44 6.32
CA ARG A 7 16.52 -6.35 5.87
C ARG A 7 15.42 -5.60 5.12
N LEU A 8 15.00 -4.46 5.65
CA LEU A 8 13.99 -3.60 5.03
C LEU A 8 14.47 -3.04 3.68
N ASN A 9 15.72 -2.60 3.60
CA ASN A 9 16.29 -2.10 2.34
C ASN A 9 16.27 -3.19 1.25
N GLY A 10 16.68 -4.42 1.60
CA GLY A 10 16.63 -5.53 0.65
C GLY A 10 15.22 -5.91 0.20
N LEU A 11 14.21 -5.73 1.07
CA LEU A 11 12.80 -5.89 0.69
C LEU A 11 12.33 -4.79 -0.26
N VAL A 12 12.65 -3.54 0.06
CA VAL A 12 12.29 -2.37 -0.76
C VAL A 12 12.92 -2.45 -2.15
N GLU A 13 14.18 -2.85 -2.26
CA GLU A 13 14.86 -3.02 -3.54
C GLU A 13 14.16 -4.07 -4.43
N ARG A 14 13.71 -5.19 -3.87
CA ARG A 14 12.93 -6.20 -4.61
C ARG A 14 11.61 -5.66 -5.11
N ILE A 15 10.85 -5.00 -4.22
CA ILE A 15 9.57 -4.36 -4.56
C ILE A 15 9.74 -3.36 -5.72
N VAL A 16 10.73 -2.48 -5.61
CA VAL A 16 11.01 -1.46 -6.64
C VAL A 16 11.41 -2.10 -7.96
N THR A 17 12.25 -3.14 -7.91
CA THR A 17 12.67 -3.89 -9.10
C THR A 17 11.48 -4.56 -9.79
N GLU A 18 10.58 -5.18 -9.02
CA GLU A 18 9.38 -5.82 -9.56
C GLU A 18 8.43 -4.80 -10.20
N ILE A 19 8.20 -3.65 -9.55
CA ILE A 19 7.36 -2.58 -10.08
C ILE A 19 7.90 -2.08 -11.42
N HIS A 20 9.20 -1.78 -11.50
CA HIS A 20 9.81 -1.30 -12.75
C HIS A 20 9.81 -2.37 -13.84
N SER A 21 9.97 -3.65 -13.49
CA SER A 21 9.92 -4.75 -14.45
C SER A 21 8.51 -4.95 -15.03
N ARG A 22 7.46 -4.76 -14.23
CA ARG A 22 6.07 -5.03 -14.65
C ARG A 22 5.38 -3.81 -15.27
N PHE A 23 5.74 -2.61 -14.84
CA PHE A 23 5.01 -1.38 -15.18
C PHE A 23 5.94 -0.29 -15.77
N PRO A 24 6.38 -0.44 -17.04
CA PRO A 24 7.36 0.46 -17.65
C PRO A 24 6.83 1.87 -17.98
N LYS A 25 5.51 2.08 -18.01
CA LYS A 25 4.89 3.34 -18.46
C LYS A 25 4.14 4.10 -17.37
N GLY A 26 3.61 3.38 -16.40
CA GLY A 26 2.75 3.94 -15.36
C GLY A 26 2.15 2.82 -14.54
N VAL A 27 1.99 3.09 -13.26
CA VAL A 27 1.51 2.12 -12.28
C VAL A 27 0.48 2.83 -11.40
N LYS A 28 -0.63 2.15 -11.12
CA LYS A 28 -1.64 2.65 -10.20
C LYS A 28 -1.23 2.29 -8.77
N ILE A 29 -1.63 3.13 -7.82
CA ILE A 29 -1.19 2.98 -6.42
C ILE A 29 -1.54 1.62 -5.82
N TYR A 30 -2.69 1.04 -6.17
CA TYR A 30 -3.10 -0.28 -5.69
C TYR A 30 -2.22 -1.42 -6.23
N GLU A 31 -1.60 -1.25 -7.40
CA GLU A 31 -0.66 -2.25 -7.94
C GLU A 31 0.65 -2.26 -7.15
N ILE A 32 1.14 -1.07 -6.77
CA ILE A 32 2.28 -0.94 -5.86
C ILE A 32 1.94 -1.59 -4.51
N GLN A 33 0.77 -1.28 -3.95
CA GLN A 33 0.33 -1.85 -2.67
C GLN A 33 0.24 -3.37 -2.72
N ASN A 34 -0.32 -3.94 -3.78
CA ASN A 34 -0.40 -5.39 -3.96
C ASN A 34 0.99 -6.05 -4.02
N ILE A 35 1.97 -5.43 -4.70
CA ILE A 35 3.34 -5.94 -4.74
C ILE A 35 3.97 -5.90 -3.35
N VAL A 36 3.80 -4.80 -2.61
CA VAL A 36 4.31 -4.68 -1.24
C VAL A 36 3.73 -5.79 -0.35
N GLU A 37 2.42 -6.01 -0.40
CA GLU A 37 1.75 -7.08 0.37
C GLU A 37 2.29 -8.47 -0.02
N HIS A 38 2.47 -8.74 -1.31
CA HIS A 38 3.01 -10.00 -1.79
C HIS A 38 4.46 -10.22 -1.31
N GLU A 39 5.34 -9.24 -1.47
CA GLU A 39 6.74 -9.33 -1.07
C GLU A 39 6.92 -9.48 0.45
N LEU A 40 6.05 -8.87 1.26
CA LEU A 40 6.03 -9.07 2.72
C LEU A 40 5.67 -10.53 3.08
N LEU A 41 4.69 -11.11 2.38
CA LEU A 41 4.28 -12.50 2.59
C LEU A 41 5.35 -13.49 2.12
N GLU A 42 5.96 -13.28 0.95
CA GLU A 42 7.05 -14.09 0.42
C GLU A 42 8.29 -14.05 1.33
N ALA A 43 8.59 -12.89 1.91
CA ALA A 43 9.67 -12.73 2.89
C ALA A 43 9.36 -13.35 4.27
N LYS A 44 8.15 -13.91 4.46
CA LYS A 44 7.64 -14.46 5.73
C LYS A 44 7.57 -13.43 6.86
N GLU A 45 7.42 -12.16 6.52
CA GLU A 45 7.29 -11.05 7.48
C GLU A 45 5.83 -10.89 7.90
N TYR A 46 5.21 -11.97 8.42
CA TYR A 46 3.76 -12.05 8.63
C TYR A 46 3.21 -10.94 9.54
N ALA A 47 3.90 -10.61 10.63
CA ALA A 47 3.48 -9.54 11.53
C ALA A 47 3.44 -8.18 10.84
N LEU A 48 4.46 -7.89 10.01
CA LEU A 48 4.54 -6.64 9.25
C LEU A 48 3.50 -6.62 8.11
N ALA A 49 3.28 -7.76 7.45
CA ALA A 49 2.23 -7.90 6.45
C ALA A 49 0.84 -7.61 7.03
N GLU A 50 0.51 -8.19 8.18
CA GLU A 50 -0.77 -7.98 8.86
C GLU A 50 -0.98 -6.50 9.25
N GLU A 51 0.04 -5.87 9.83
CA GLU A 51 -0.01 -4.46 10.21
C GLU A 51 -0.20 -3.56 8.98
N TYR A 52 0.56 -3.81 7.91
CA TYR A 52 0.48 -3.03 6.67
C TYR A 52 -0.90 -3.17 6.00
N ILE A 53 -1.41 -4.40 5.85
CA ILE A 53 -2.72 -4.68 5.24
C ILE A 53 -3.85 -4.03 6.05
N THR A 54 -3.79 -4.16 7.38
CA THR A 54 -4.78 -3.58 8.29
C THR A 54 -4.80 -2.07 8.16
N TYR A 55 -3.63 -1.43 8.26
CA TYR A 55 -3.51 0.02 8.14
C TYR A 55 -4.01 0.52 6.78
N ARG A 56 -3.61 -0.12 5.67
CA ARG A 56 -4.06 0.26 4.33
C ARG A 56 -5.58 0.17 4.20
N THR A 57 -6.16 -0.94 4.64
CA THR A 57 -7.61 -1.17 4.57
C THR A 57 -8.37 -0.11 5.35
N GLN A 58 -7.92 0.22 6.56
CA GLN A 58 -8.52 1.29 7.36
C GLN A 58 -8.47 2.64 6.63
N ARG A 59 -7.33 3.00 6.05
CA ARG A 59 -7.18 4.23 5.27
C ARG A 59 -8.05 4.27 4.02
N ASP A 60 -8.22 3.14 3.33
CA ASP A 60 -9.09 3.04 2.17
C ASP A 60 -10.56 3.27 2.56
N VAL A 61 -11.00 2.69 3.68
CA VAL A 61 -12.34 2.91 4.24
C VAL A 61 -12.55 4.37 4.65
N GLU A 62 -11.59 4.99 5.33
CA GLU A 62 -11.64 6.41 5.72
C GLU A 62 -11.80 7.32 4.49
N ARG A 63 -11.02 7.07 3.43
CA ARG A 63 -11.08 7.85 2.18
C ARG A 63 -12.42 7.68 1.45
N SER A 64 -12.96 6.46 1.40
CA SER A 64 -14.28 6.21 0.83
C SER A 64 -15.34 7.03 1.56
N LYS A 65 -15.37 6.93 2.90
CA LYS A 65 -16.33 7.68 3.72
C LYS A 65 -16.23 9.19 3.54
N ALA A 66 -15.01 9.73 3.49
CA ALA A 66 -14.80 11.17 3.29
C ALA A 66 -15.35 11.63 1.93
N THR A 67 -15.18 10.81 0.89
CA THR A 67 -15.71 11.10 -0.45
C THR A 67 -17.25 11.09 -0.44
N ASP A 68 -17.87 10.11 0.22
CA ASP A 68 -19.33 9.99 0.34
C ASP A 68 -19.95 11.17 1.12
N ILE A 69 -19.29 11.61 2.20
CA ILE A 69 -19.70 12.77 2.99
C ILE A 69 -19.62 14.05 2.15
N ASN A 70 -18.50 14.29 1.47
CA ASN A 70 -18.32 15.48 0.64
C ASN A 70 -19.37 15.55 -0.47
N PHE A 71 -19.68 14.41 -1.10
CA PHE A 71 -20.77 14.32 -2.07
C PHE A 71 -22.14 14.69 -1.46
N SER A 72 -22.41 14.21 -0.24
CA SER A 72 -23.66 14.51 0.47
C SER A 72 -23.76 15.98 0.87
N ILE A 73 -22.65 16.63 1.26
CA ILE A 73 -22.60 18.07 1.58
C ILE A 73 -22.89 18.91 0.34
N HIS A 74 -22.31 18.58 -0.82
CA HIS A 74 -22.56 19.33 -2.05
C HIS A 74 -24.05 19.37 -2.42
N LYS A 75 -24.77 18.26 -2.26
CA LYS A 75 -26.23 18.20 -2.49
C LYS A 75 -27.09 19.03 -1.55
N LEU A 76 -26.56 19.43 -0.38
CA LEU A 76 -27.27 20.28 0.58
C LEU A 76 -27.02 21.77 0.37
N LEU A 77 -25.98 22.11 -0.41
CA LEU A 77 -25.61 23.49 -0.76
C LEU A 77 -26.16 23.93 -2.11
N ASP A 78 -26.71 23.00 -2.89
CA ASP A 78 -27.48 23.22 -4.13
C ASP A 78 -28.99 23.36 -3.82
#